data_AF-A0A5C7AD16-F1
#
_entry.id   AF-A0A5C7AD16-F1
#
_cell.length_a   1.000
_cell.length_b   1.000
_cell.length_c   1.000
_cell.angle_alpha   90.00
_cell.angle_beta   90.00
_cell.angle_gamma   90.00
#
_symmetry.space_group_name_H-M   'P 1'
#
loop_
_entity.id
_entity.type
_entity.pdbx_description
1 polymer ?
#
loop_
_entity_poly.entity_id
_entity_poly.type
_entity_poly.pdbx_seq_one_letter_code
_entity_poly.pdbx_strand_id
1 'polypeptide(L)'
;MLAIVFSILFSLFLQFETEQHYYYFGSSNLIGVGNLDQGKKWGEWKVYSKINPETTDNSIFDEADPKVFDKQFNQEFPMFIINFSDDLPNGIFQENYPGGSIKSLAFFEDGELMNGYKEFYENGEKKSTGQLDKGKRVGDWQEYFESGQIKSSIAYVEGIVEGNALYYYPDGLLEFKMSYAQGEPNGLYEAYFPDGEIKEKGIFKNGNPEGEWLSKNSDRKIEIQGSFQEGVRSGEWLEQVDIIPEYFRKGNYTKGMKEGEWFVLDSNGEILQSEKYQNGNLVSVIEIRHAEKLKRPEIVNNGKGQRIYINKDGFIQAKGKITKGQRVRKWFFYYPNSNNLVSTGRFEDSEKRGVWDFYSFEGELIDQIEYRPEYIPSDESTTIPSQSNFNPYKTNPNDSALGSAQKEFHPLNFKNRVH
;
A
#
# COMPACT_ATOMS: atom_id res chain seq x y z
N MET A 1 20.21 11.83 -94.19
CA MET A 1 21.03 12.97 -93.74
C MET A 1 20.41 13.45 -92.44
N LEU A 2 20.94 13.00 -91.30
CA LEU A 2 21.96 13.70 -90.48
C LEU A 2 21.34 14.93 -89.79
N ALA A 3 21.29 15.07 -88.47
CA ALA A 3 22.12 14.55 -87.37
C ALA A 3 21.20 14.30 -86.13
N ILE A 4 21.24 13.27 -85.28
CA ILE A 4 22.27 12.58 -84.47
C ILE A 4 23.20 13.50 -83.64
N VAL A 5 23.18 13.23 -82.33
CA VAL A 5 24.18 13.42 -81.26
C VAL A 5 24.11 14.71 -80.43
N PHE A 6 24.20 14.52 -79.09
CA PHE A 6 24.29 15.46 -77.96
C PHE A 6 22.94 16.03 -77.47
N SER A 7 22.36 15.64 -76.33
CA SER A 7 23.01 15.39 -75.04
C SER A 7 22.27 14.31 -74.22
N ILE A 8 22.51 13.05 -74.59
CA ILE A 8 22.49 11.93 -73.64
C ILE A 8 23.87 11.97 -72.98
N LEU A 9 24.05 12.80 -71.95
CA LEU A 9 25.24 12.85 -71.06
C LEU A 9 25.06 13.91 -69.96
N PHE A 10 23.96 13.86 -69.21
CA PHE A 10 23.97 14.31 -67.81
C PHE A 10 22.88 13.60 -66.99
N SER A 11 22.58 12.35 -67.33
CA SER A 11 22.13 11.37 -66.35
C SER A 11 23.38 10.57 -65.96
N LEU A 12 24.39 11.26 -65.43
CA LEU A 12 25.30 10.56 -64.53
C LEU A 12 24.42 10.21 -63.34
N PHE A 13 24.02 8.94 -63.33
CA PHE A 13 23.87 8.19 -62.11
C PHE A 13 24.87 8.71 -61.08
N LEU A 14 24.44 9.58 -60.18
CA LEU A 14 24.83 9.42 -58.80
C LEU A 14 24.08 8.17 -58.33
N GLN A 15 24.58 7.02 -58.77
CA GLN A 15 24.72 5.90 -57.86
C GLN A 15 25.64 6.43 -56.76
N PHE A 16 25.08 7.18 -55.83
CA PHE A 16 25.55 7.02 -54.46
C PHE A 16 25.23 5.57 -54.19
N GLU A 17 26.21 4.67 -54.40
CA GLU A 17 26.35 3.58 -53.46
C GLU A 17 26.33 4.29 -52.11
N THR A 18 25.17 4.28 -51.45
CA THR A 18 25.11 4.69 -50.06
C THR A 18 25.95 3.65 -49.36
N GLU A 19 27.25 3.92 -49.23
CA GLU A 19 28.12 3.13 -48.37
C GLU A 19 27.43 3.11 -47.02
N GLN A 20 26.85 1.96 -46.66
CA GLN A 20 26.29 1.79 -45.35
C GLN A 20 27.47 1.77 -44.39
N HIS A 21 27.52 2.76 -43.51
CA HIS A 21 28.58 2.82 -42.52
C HIS A 21 28.14 2.10 -41.25
N TYR A 22 29.08 1.38 -40.65
CA TYR A 22 28.86 0.60 -39.43
C TYR A 22 29.69 1.25 -38.32
N TYR A 23 29.05 1.62 -37.23
CA TYR A 23 29.72 2.22 -36.08
C TYR A 23 29.27 1.53 -34.80
N TYR A 24 30.19 1.29 -33.87
CA TYR A 24 29.82 0.98 -32.50
C TYR A 24 28.99 2.13 -31.94
N PHE A 25 27.93 1.82 -31.19
CA PHE A 25 26.92 2.82 -30.82
C PHE A 25 26.83 2.98 -29.31
N GLY A 26 27.79 3.73 -28.73
CA GLY A 26 27.90 3.96 -27.29
C GLY A 26 28.32 2.72 -26.48
N SER A 27 28.49 1.57 -27.14
CA SER A 27 28.87 0.29 -26.54
C SER A 27 29.45 -0.66 -27.59
N SER A 28 30.39 -1.54 -27.20
CA SER A 28 30.90 -2.62 -28.07
C SER A 28 29.85 -3.70 -28.36
N ASN A 29 28.73 -3.64 -27.64
CA ASN A 29 27.58 -4.52 -27.78
C ASN A 29 26.50 -3.98 -28.71
N LEU A 30 26.65 -2.78 -29.25
CA LEU A 30 25.70 -2.14 -30.16
C LEU A 30 26.40 -1.67 -31.43
N ILE A 31 25.84 -1.98 -32.59
CA ILE A 31 26.28 -1.43 -33.88
C ILE A 31 25.14 -0.67 -34.53
N GLY A 32 25.39 0.59 -34.87
CA GLY A 32 24.54 1.44 -35.69
C GLY A 32 24.92 1.34 -37.16
N VAL A 33 23.93 1.20 -38.02
CA VAL A 33 24.05 1.20 -39.48
C VAL A 33 23.28 2.40 -40.01
N GLY A 34 23.96 3.30 -40.73
CA GLY A 34 23.35 4.51 -41.27
C GLY A 34 24.30 5.31 -42.14
N ASN A 35 23.86 6.51 -42.53
CA ASN A 35 24.61 7.41 -43.39
C ASN A 35 25.21 8.56 -42.61
N LEU A 36 26.42 8.97 -43.01
CA LEU A 36 27.02 10.23 -42.59
C LEU A 36 26.91 11.26 -43.72
N ASP A 37 26.47 12.48 -43.40
CA ASP A 37 26.62 13.65 -44.27
C ASP A 37 27.66 14.58 -43.64
N GLN A 38 28.73 14.89 -44.38
CA GLN A 38 29.86 15.69 -43.90
C GLN A 38 30.46 15.21 -42.56
N GLY A 39 30.47 13.89 -42.34
CA GLY A 39 31.00 13.26 -41.12
C GLY A 39 30.04 13.25 -39.93
N LYS A 40 28.80 13.69 -40.12
CA LYS A 40 27.76 13.72 -39.08
C LYS A 40 26.60 12.78 -39.42
N LYS A 41 25.97 12.17 -38.42
CA LYS A 41 24.83 11.26 -38.60
C LYS A 41 23.67 12.00 -39.26
N TRP A 42 23.14 11.39 -40.32
CA TRP A 42 22.02 11.91 -41.09
C TRP A 42 21.05 10.80 -41.47
N GLY A 43 19.75 11.11 -41.45
CA GLY A 43 18.69 10.20 -41.85
C GLY A 43 18.45 9.07 -40.85
N GLU A 44 17.90 7.96 -41.33
CA GLU A 44 17.56 6.79 -40.51
C GLU A 44 18.82 5.98 -40.17
N TRP A 45 18.97 5.67 -38.88
CA TRP A 45 19.99 4.78 -38.33
C TRP A 45 19.31 3.59 -37.65
N LYS A 46 19.78 2.38 -37.97
CA LYS A 46 19.32 1.13 -37.35
C LYS A 46 20.39 0.61 -36.41
N VAL A 47 20.05 0.39 -35.16
CA VAL A 47 20.99 -0.06 -34.13
C VAL A 47 20.66 -1.50 -33.74
N TYR A 48 21.66 -2.37 -33.77
CA TYR A 48 21.53 -3.80 -33.55
C TYR A 48 22.36 -4.23 -32.34
N SER A 49 21.88 -5.24 -31.62
CA SER A 49 22.57 -5.79 -30.46
C SER A 49 23.37 -7.04 -30.78
N LYS A 50 24.48 -7.20 -30.06
CA LYS A 50 25.32 -8.40 -30.09
C LYS A 50 24.54 -9.64 -29.62
N ILE A 51 24.72 -10.77 -30.29
CA ILE A 51 24.08 -12.06 -29.96
C ILE A 51 24.54 -12.54 -28.57
N ASN A 52 25.84 -12.38 -28.27
CA ASN A 52 26.45 -12.70 -26.99
C ASN A 52 27.14 -11.45 -26.45
N PRO A 53 26.48 -10.65 -25.60
CA PRO A 53 27.03 -9.40 -25.09
C PRO A 53 28.27 -9.63 -24.22
N GLU A 54 29.26 -8.77 -24.40
CA GLU A 54 30.46 -8.71 -23.56
C GLU A 54 30.16 -7.95 -22.26
N THR A 55 30.77 -8.38 -21.16
CA THR A 55 30.57 -7.78 -19.82
C THR A 55 31.45 -6.55 -19.57
N THR A 56 32.42 -6.29 -20.43
CA THR A 56 33.33 -5.14 -20.37
C THR A 56 33.17 -4.32 -21.64
N ASP A 57 32.94 -3.02 -21.49
CA ASP A 57 32.60 -2.12 -22.59
C ASP A 57 33.53 -0.90 -22.58
N ASN A 58 34.22 -0.65 -23.71
CA ASN A 58 35.20 0.43 -23.84
C ASN A 58 35.06 1.24 -25.14
N SER A 59 34.09 0.95 -26.03
CA SER A 59 33.97 1.63 -27.34
C SER A 59 32.84 2.66 -27.33
N ILE A 60 33.11 3.88 -27.77
CA ILE A 60 32.16 5.00 -27.66
C ILE A 60 31.48 5.30 -29.00
N PHE A 61 32.22 5.33 -30.12
CA PHE A 61 31.66 5.46 -31.49
C PHE A 61 32.70 5.17 -32.59
N ASP A 62 33.40 4.03 -32.53
CA ASP A 62 34.41 3.68 -33.54
C ASP A 62 33.78 2.97 -34.74
N GLU A 63 34.39 3.11 -35.92
CA GLU A 63 33.98 2.35 -37.11
C GLU A 63 34.11 0.84 -36.84
N ALA A 64 33.06 0.09 -37.18
CA ALA A 64 32.98 -1.34 -36.96
C ALA A 64 33.27 -2.09 -38.26
N ASP A 65 34.07 -3.16 -38.18
CA ASP A 65 34.28 -4.06 -39.31
C ASP A 65 32.93 -4.72 -39.69
N PRO A 66 32.44 -4.57 -40.93
CA PRO A 66 31.20 -5.21 -41.37
C PRO A 66 31.18 -6.73 -41.12
N LYS A 67 32.34 -7.41 -41.16
CA LYS A 67 32.43 -8.85 -40.87
C LYS A 67 32.17 -9.18 -39.39
N VAL A 68 32.41 -8.24 -38.48
CA VAL A 68 32.09 -8.39 -37.06
C VAL A 68 30.59 -8.27 -36.87
N PHE A 69 29.96 -7.28 -37.50
CA PHE A 69 28.51 -7.14 -37.55
C PHE A 69 27.86 -8.43 -38.07
N ASP A 70 28.32 -8.93 -39.22
CA ASP A 70 27.79 -10.13 -39.88
C ASP A 70 27.78 -11.37 -38.99
N LYS A 71 28.79 -11.52 -38.12
CA LYS A 71 29.00 -12.75 -37.34
C LYS A 71 28.48 -12.69 -35.92
N GLN A 72 28.45 -11.50 -35.31
CA GLN A 72 28.27 -11.37 -33.87
C GLN A 72 26.99 -10.64 -33.46
N PHE A 73 26.26 -10.05 -34.40
CA PHE A 73 25.08 -9.23 -34.11
C PHE A 73 23.80 -9.85 -34.67
N ASN A 74 22.70 -9.65 -33.95
CA ASN A 74 21.37 -10.02 -34.43
C ASN A 74 20.94 -9.00 -35.48
N GLN A 75 20.86 -9.43 -36.73
CA GLN A 75 20.53 -8.57 -37.88
C GLN A 75 19.05 -8.62 -38.26
N GLU A 76 18.28 -9.54 -37.68
CA GLU A 76 16.88 -9.74 -38.04
C GLU A 76 16.01 -8.57 -37.57
N PHE A 77 16.27 -8.11 -36.34
CA PHE A 77 15.49 -7.04 -35.72
C PHE A 77 16.41 -5.96 -35.13
N PRO A 78 16.37 -4.71 -35.63
CA PRO A 78 17.07 -3.61 -34.98
C PRO A 78 16.44 -3.34 -33.62
N MET A 79 17.27 -3.13 -32.60
CA MET A 79 16.84 -2.72 -31.26
C MET A 79 16.30 -1.29 -31.26
N PHE A 80 16.95 -0.41 -32.02
CA PHE A 80 16.53 0.98 -32.19
C PHE A 80 16.49 1.38 -33.66
N ILE A 81 15.54 2.24 -34.01
CA ILE A 81 15.54 3.01 -35.26
C ILE A 81 15.48 4.48 -34.87
N ILE A 82 16.47 5.26 -35.31
CA ILE A 82 16.66 6.65 -34.88
C ILE A 82 16.84 7.51 -36.14
N ASN A 83 16.08 8.59 -36.25
CA ASN A 83 16.31 9.60 -37.29
C ASN A 83 17.25 10.68 -36.75
N PHE A 84 18.28 11.03 -37.52
CA PHE A 84 19.24 12.08 -37.20
C PHE A 84 19.23 13.21 -38.21
N SER A 85 19.46 14.43 -37.73
CA SER A 85 19.81 15.61 -38.50
C SER A 85 20.97 16.30 -37.81
N ASP A 86 22.12 16.39 -38.48
CA ASP A 86 23.32 17.04 -37.94
C ASP A 86 23.78 16.46 -36.57
N ASP A 87 23.87 15.13 -36.46
CA ASP A 87 24.14 14.36 -35.22
C ASP A 87 23.08 14.39 -34.13
N LEU A 88 22.07 15.25 -34.24
CA LEU A 88 20.98 15.35 -33.28
C LEU A 88 19.82 14.44 -33.68
N PRO A 89 19.23 13.66 -32.75
CA PRO A 89 17.99 12.96 -33.01
C PRO A 89 16.91 13.95 -33.48
N ASN A 90 16.31 13.70 -34.64
CA ASN A 90 15.29 14.57 -35.21
C ASN A 90 14.32 13.74 -36.06
N GLY A 91 13.07 13.63 -35.61
CA GLY A 91 12.05 12.75 -36.17
C GLY A 91 11.70 11.58 -35.25
N ILE A 92 11.22 10.48 -35.83
CA ILE A 92 10.75 9.32 -35.07
C ILE A 92 11.95 8.56 -34.49
N PHE A 93 11.85 8.23 -33.21
CA PHE A 93 12.62 7.21 -32.53
C PHE A 93 11.72 6.01 -32.25
N GLN A 94 12.20 4.82 -32.61
CA GLN A 94 11.51 3.56 -32.37
C GLN A 94 12.43 2.62 -31.60
N GLU A 95 11.91 2.04 -30.53
CA GLU A 95 12.53 0.94 -29.80
C GLU A 95 11.75 -0.34 -30.07
N ASN A 96 12.45 -1.45 -30.27
CA ASN A 96 11.83 -2.76 -30.50
C ASN A 96 12.19 -3.75 -29.38
N TYR A 97 11.29 -4.70 -29.16
CA TYR A 97 11.58 -5.92 -28.40
C TYR A 97 12.58 -6.81 -29.16
N PRO A 98 13.24 -7.77 -28.49
CA PRO A 98 14.16 -8.71 -29.14
C PRO A 98 13.51 -9.51 -30.29
N GLY A 99 12.20 -9.75 -30.22
CA GLY A 99 11.42 -10.41 -31.28
C GLY A 99 10.95 -9.48 -32.42
N GLY A 100 11.36 -8.22 -32.43
CA GLY A 100 11.08 -7.25 -33.49
C GLY A 100 9.77 -6.49 -33.39
N SER A 101 8.88 -6.83 -32.44
CA SER A 101 7.69 -6.03 -32.18
C SER A 101 8.07 -4.67 -31.59
N ILE A 102 7.29 -3.64 -31.92
CA ILE A 102 7.54 -2.28 -31.43
C ILE A 102 7.31 -2.24 -29.92
N LYS A 103 8.28 -1.71 -29.18
CA LYS A 103 8.20 -1.48 -27.74
C LYS A 103 7.81 -0.04 -27.44
N SER A 104 8.43 0.93 -28.10
CA SER A 104 8.07 2.34 -27.94
C SER A 104 8.30 3.17 -29.21
N LEU A 105 7.53 4.24 -29.33
CA LEU A 105 7.67 5.29 -30.33
C LEU A 105 7.72 6.64 -29.62
N ALA A 106 8.76 7.41 -29.92
CA ALA A 106 8.91 8.78 -29.47
C ALA A 106 9.24 9.68 -30.66
N PHE A 107 9.07 10.99 -30.48
CA PHE A 107 9.46 11.97 -31.48
C PHE A 107 10.50 12.90 -30.88
N PHE A 108 11.55 13.18 -31.65
CA PHE A 108 12.58 14.13 -31.31
C PHE A 108 12.51 15.34 -32.24
N GLU A 109 12.73 16.53 -31.70
CA GLU A 109 12.95 17.76 -32.46
C GLU A 109 14.25 18.38 -31.94
N ASP A 110 15.26 18.46 -32.81
CA ASP A 110 16.60 18.98 -32.47
C ASP A 110 17.22 18.38 -31.19
N GLY A 111 17.04 17.06 -31.00
CA GLY A 111 17.57 16.30 -29.87
C GLY A 111 16.71 16.34 -28.60
N GLU A 112 15.62 17.11 -28.58
CA GLU A 112 14.66 17.15 -27.47
C GLU A 112 13.47 16.23 -27.73
N LEU A 113 13.02 15.48 -26.71
CA LEU A 113 11.81 14.66 -26.79
C LEU A 113 10.56 15.54 -26.82
N MET A 114 9.79 15.45 -27.90
CA MET A 114 8.66 16.31 -28.19
C MET A 114 7.46 15.50 -28.68
N ASN A 115 6.27 16.11 -28.69
CA ASN A 115 5.06 15.58 -29.31
C ASN A 115 4.63 14.22 -28.71
N GLY A 116 4.18 13.29 -29.56
CA GLY A 116 3.56 12.04 -29.13
C GLY A 116 4.56 10.99 -28.65
N TYR A 117 4.25 10.37 -27.51
CA TYR A 117 4.89 9.17 -27.00
C TYR A 117 3.90 8.01 -26.99
N LYS A 118 4.36 6.82 -27.40
CA LYS A 118 3.60 5.57 -27.31
C LYS A 118 4.50 4.45 -26.83
N GLU A 119 3.99 3.60 -25.96
CA GLU A 119 4.60 2.34 -25.55
C GLU A 119 3.61 1.21 -25.79
N PHE A 120 4.12 0.03 -26.11
CA PHE A 120 3.34 -1.15 -26.45
C PHE A 120 3.79 -2.34 -25.62
N TYR A 121 2.89 -3.29 -25.41
CA TYR A 121 3.22 -4.63 -24.94
C TYR A 121 3.82 -5.45 -26.08
N GLU A 122 4.48 -6.56 -25.75
CA GLU A 122 5.10 -7.44 -26.76
C GLU A 122 4.07 -8.06 -27.73
N ASN A 123 2.81 -8.17 -27.31
CA ASN A 123 1.68 -8.60 -28.14
C ASN A 123 1.18 -7.52 -29.14
N GLY A 124 1.74 -6.30 -29.09
CA GLY A 124 1.39 -5.17 -29.96
C GLY A 124 0.28 -4.26 -29.42
N GLU A 125 -0.39 -4.62 -28.32
CA GLU A 125 -1.39 -3.75 -27.69
C GLU A 125 -0.72 -2.53 -27.04
N LYS A 126 -1.45 -1.40 -27.01
CA LYS A 126 -0.93 -0.19 -26.37
C LYS A 126 -0.74 -0.44 -24.88
N LYS A 127 0.35 0.09 -24.33
CA LYS A 127 0.69 0.04 -22.91
C LYS A 127 0.63 1.43 -22.28
N SER A 128 1.13 2.45 -22.97
CA SER A 128 1.09 3.85 -22.52
C SER A 128 1.02 4.79 -23.72
N THR A 129 0.34 5.92 -23.58
CA THR A 129 0.39 7.01 -24.55
C THR A 129 0.32 8.37 -23.85
N GLY A 130 0.92 9.38 -24.45
CA GLY A 130 0.83 10.75 -23.96
C GLY A 130 1.61 11.71 -24.83
N GLN A 131 1.79 12.92 -24.33
CA GLN A 131 2.61 13.94 -24.98
C GLN A 131 3.81 14.33 -24.11
N LEU A 132 4.92 14.64 -24.78
CA LEU A 132 6.14 15.17 -24.20
C LEU A 132 6.39 16.57 -24.75
N ASP A 133 6.79 17.47 -23.86
CA ASP A 133 7.35 18.78 -24.20
C ASP A 133 8.72 18.87 -23.51
N LYS A 134 9.79 18.87 -24.30
CA LYS A 134 11.19 18.85 -23.85
C LYS A 134 11.47 17.75 -22.83
N GLY A 135 10.96 16.55 -23.12
CA GLY A 135 11.07 15.36 -22.27
C GLY A 135 10.19 15.36 -21.02
N LYS A 136 9.39 16.40 -20.77
CA LYS A 136 8.42 16.44 -19.67
C LYS A 136 7.04 16.02 -20.15
N ARG A 137 6.31 15.26 -19.33
CA ARG A 137 4.92 14.88 -19.61
C ARG A 137 4.02 16.10 -19.65
N VAL A 138 3.18 16.21 -20.66
CA VAL A 138 2.14 17.24 -20.77
C VAL A 138 0.82 16.64 -21.24
N GLY A 139 -0.29 17.25 -20.80
CA GLY A 139 -1.63 16.80 -21.13
C GLY A 139 -2.00 15.47 -20.47
N ASP A 140 -2.99 14.78 -21.06
CA ASP A 140 -3.46 13.49 -20.56
C ASP A 140 -2.51 12.36 -20.94
N TRP A 141 -2.04 11.65 -19.93
CA TRP A 141 -1.27 10.42 -20.06
C TRP A 141 -2.14 9.24 -19.71
N GLN A 142 -2.23 8.27 -20.62
CA GLN A 142 -3.05 7.09 -20.46
C GLN A 142 -2.17 5.84 -20.40
N GLU A 143 -2.45 4.98 -19.41
CA GLU A 143 -1.96 3.60 -19.39
C GLU A 143 -3.10 2.65 -19.73
N TYR A 144 -2.76 1.49 -20.28
CA TYR A 144 -3.70 0.46 -20.66
C TYR A 144 -3.32 -0.89 -20.03
N PHE A 145 -4.31 -1.76 -19.85
CA PHE A 145 -4.08 -3.18 -19.59
C PHE A 145 -3.69 -3.91 -20.88
N GLU A 146 -3.11 -5.11 -20.78
CA GLU A 146 -2.83 -5.96 -21.95
C GLU A 146 -4.08 -6.34 -22.76
N SER A 147 -5.27 -6.20 -22.18
CA SER A 147 -6.55 -6.37 -22.87
C SER A 147 -6.92 -5.19 -23.79
N GLY A 148 -6.16 -4.10 -23.76
CA GLY A 148 -6.44 -2.85 -24.47
C GLY A 148 -7.38 -1.89 -23.74
N GLN A 149 -7.96 -2.30 -22.60
CA GLN A 149 -8.77 -1.42 -21.76
C GLN A 149 -7.91 -0.36 -21.07
N ILE A 150 -8.45 0.85 -20.88
CA ILE A 150 -7.75 1.91 -20.14
C ILE A 150 -7.58 1.47 -18.69
N LYS A 151 -6.36 1.62 -18.17
CA LYS A 151 -5.98 1.35 -16.79
C LYS A 151 -5.91 2.64 -15.97
N SER A 152 -5.39 3.71 -16.55
CA SER A 152 -5.36 5.02 -15.93
C SER A 152 -5.35 6.17 -16.93
N SER A 153 -5.79 7.35 -16.49
CA SER A 153 -5.69 8.61 -17.23
C SER A 153 -5.30 9.71 -16.24
N ILE A 154 -4.12 10.30 -16.42
CA ILE A 154 -3.52 11.27 -15.49
C ILE A 154 -3.12 12.51 -16.26
N ALA A 155 -3.59 13.67 -15.82
CA ALA A 155 -3.24 14.95 -16.42
C ALA A 155 -1.91 15.50 -15.86
N TYR A 156 -1.04 15.98 -16.75
CA TYR A 156 0.27 16.56 -16.42
C TYR A 156 0.43 17.97 -17.00
N VAL A 157 1.09 18.84 -16.24
CA VAL A 157 1.60 20.15 -16.66
C VAL A 157 3.09 20.20 -16.32
N GLU A 158 3.94 20.34 -17.33
CA GLU A 158 5.41 20.35 -17.18
C GLU A 158 5.98 19.20 -16.33
N GLY A 159 5.43 17.99 -16.51
CA GLY A 159 5.85 16.79 -15.77
C GLY A 159 5.28 16.67 -14.36
N ILE A 160 4.47 17.62 -13.90
CA ILE A 160 3.80 17.62 -12.59
C ILE A 160 2.34 17.22 -12.79
N VAL A 161 1.81 16.34 -11.92
CA VAL A 161 0.40 15.95 -11.97
C VAL A 161 -0.48 17.13 -11.57
N GLU A 162 -1.46 17.46 -12.42
CA GLU A 162 -2.35 18.62 -12.25
C GLU A 162 -3.73 18.27 -12.79
N GLY A 163 -4.79 18.48 -12.00
CA GLY A 163 -6.14 18.09 -12.38
C GLY A 163 -6.49 16.67 -11.91
N ASN A 164 -7.23 15.91 -12.72
CA ASN A 164 -7.74 14.61 -12.29
C ASN A 164 -6.81 13.46 -12.67
N ALA A 165 -6.61 12.55 -11.73
CA ALA A 165 -6.08 11.21 -11.97
C ALA A 165 -7.23 10.20 -11.85
N LEU A 166 -7.44 9.41 -12.89
CA LEU A 166 -8.48 8.38 -12.99
C LEU A 166 -7.81 7.02 -13.11
N TYR A 167 -8.34 6.03 -12.39
CA TYR A 167 -7.90 4.63 -12.44
C TYR A 167 -9.10 3.74 -12.63
N TYR A 168 -8.92 2.66 -13.39
CA TYR A 168 -9.99 1.79 -13.82
C TYR A 168 -9.67 0.34 -13.51
N TYR A 169 -10.72 -0.42 -13.21
CA TYR A 169 -10.68 -1.87 -13.15
C TYR A 169 -10.46 -2.48 -14.55
N PRO A 170 -10.00 -3.74 -14.65
CA PRO A 170 -9.80 -4.42 -15.94
C PRO A 170 -11.05 -4.54 -16.82
N ASP A 171 -12.25 -4.43 -16.25
CA ASP A 171 -13.53 -4.42 -16.96
C ASP A 171 -13.93 -3.01 -17.47
N GLY A 172 -13.12 -1.99 -17.20
CA GLY A 172 -13.31 -0.61 -17.63
C GLY A 172 -14.13 0.24 -16.66
N LEU A 173 -14.59 -0.30 -15.53
CA LEU A 173 -15.28 0.48 -14.50
C LEU A 173 -14.28 1.34 -13.71
N LEU A 174 -14.72 2.52 -13.27
CA LEU A 174 -13.86 3.45 -12.52
C LEU A 174 -13.54 2.85 -11.15
N GLU A 175 -12.26 2.67 -10.84
CA GLU A 175 -11.78 2.17 -9.56
C GLU A 175 -11.60 3.31 -8.56
N PHE A 176 -10.92 4.38 -8.96
CA PHE A 176 -10.90 5.62 -8.18
C PHE A 176 -10.57 6.84 -9.03
N LYS A 177 -10.93 8.01 -8.50
CA LYS A 177 -10.51 9.32 -9.01
C LYS A 177 -9.97 10.18 -7.88
N MET A 178 -8.95 10.97 -8.21
CA MET A 178 -8.31 11.90 -7.28
C MET A 178 -7.96 13.20 -7.99
N SER A 179 -8.29 14.33 -7.38
CA SER A 179 -7.86 15.64 -7.85
C SER A 179 -6.49 16.01 -7.29
N TYR A 180 -5.66 16.62 -8.13
CA TYR A 180 -4.31 17.07 -7.83
C TYR A 180 -4.15 18.55 -8.17
N ALA A 181 -3.34 19.25 -7.39
CA ALA A 181 -2.82 20.57 -7.72
C ALA A 181 -1.35 20.62 -7.33
N GLN A 182 -0.49 21.07 -8.25
CA GLN A 182 0.97 21.16 -8.05
C GLN A 182 1.61 19.85 -7.58
N GLY A 183 1.12 18.72 -8.10
CA GLY A 183 1.63 17.38 -7.79
C GLY A 183 1.13 16.79 -6.47
N GLU A 184 0.32 17.52 -5.69
CA GLU A 184 -0.25 17.04 -4.43
C GLU A 184 -1.76 16.78 -4.55
N PRO A 185 -2.29 15.74 -3.85
CA PRO A 185 -3.73 15.56 -3.73
C PRO A 185 -4.42 16.81 -3.17
N ASN A 186 -5.35 17.36 -3.94
CA ASN A 186 -6.07 18.59 -3.58
C ASN A 186 -7.44 18.62 -4.27
N GLY A 187 -8.50 18.46 -3.48
CA GLY A 187 -9.87 18.34 -3.95
C GLY A 187 -10.47 16.97 -3.67
N LEU A 188 -11.40 16.56 -4.54
CA LEU A 188 -12.22 15.37 -4.33
C LEU A 188 -11.41 14.07 -4.50
N TYR A 189 -11.65 13.13 -3.60
CA TYR A 189 -11.25 11.73 -3.71
C TYR A 189 -12.48 10.84 -3.65
N GLU A 190 -12.61 9.93 -4.62
CA GLU A 190 -13.63 8.88 -4.61
C GLU A 190 -13.02 7.58 -5.11
N ALA A 191 -13.23 6.50 -4.37
CA ALA A 191 -12.96 5.13 -4.79
C ALA A 191 -14.26 4.34 -4.81
N TYR A 192 -14.34 3.37 -5.71
CA TYR A 192 -15.54 2.59 -5.98
C TYR A 192 -15.24 1.10 -5.81
N PHE A 193 -16.28 0.32 -5.60
CA PHE A 193 -16.23 -1.13 -5.76
C PHE A 193 -16.38 -1.52 -7.24
N PRO A 194 -16.10 -2.79 -7.61
CA PRO A 194 -16.28 -3.25 -8.98
C PRO A 194 -17.72 -3.17 -9.53
N ASP A 195 -18.73 -2.94 -8.70
CA ASP A 195 -20.12 -2.70 -9.14
C ASP A 195 -20.44 -1.21 -9.34
N GLY A 196 -19.47 -0.31 -9.10
CA GLY A 196 -19.62 1.14 -9.19
C GLY A 196 -20.16 1.81 -7.92
N GLU A 197 -20.45 1.06 -6.85
CA GLU A 197 -20.84 1.67 -5.57
C GLU A 197 -19.64 2.36 -4.92
N ILE A 198 -19.85 3.52 -4.27
CA ILE A 198 -18.80 4.21 -3.50
C ILE A 198 -18.27 3.29 -2.40
N LYS A 199 -16.98 3.00 -2.49
CA LYS A 199 -16.16 2.34 -1.47
C LYS A 199 -15.60 3.36 -0.49
N GLU A 200 -15.05 4.45 -1.00
CA GLU A 200 -14.42 5.48 -0.16
C GLU A 200 -14.63 6.85 -0.79
N LYS A 201 -14.82 7.88 0.03
CA LYS A 201 -14.85 9.26 -0.44
C LYS A 201 -14.41 10.25 0.63
N GLY A 202 -13.82 11.34 0.17
CA GLY A 202 -13.44 12.46 1.02
C GLY A 202 -12.81 13.59 0.22
N ILE A 203 -12.22 14.54 0.92
CA ILE A 203 -11.53 15.68 0.33
C ILE A 203 -10.08 15.67 0.83
N PHE A 204 -9.15 15.98 -0.07
CA PHE A 204 -7.78 16.32 0.26
C PHE A 204 -7.56 17.82 0.15
N LYS A 205 -6.69 18.36 1.00
CA LYS A 205 -6.20 19.74 0.93
C LYS A 205 -4.71 19.73 1.21
N ASN A 206 -3.91 20.17 0.22
CA ASN A 206 -2.45 20.18 0.30
C ASN A 206 -1.89 18.83 0.77
N GLY A 207 -2.32 17.75 0.11
CA GLY A 207 -1.90 16.37 0.40
C GLY A 207 -2.51 15.72 1.63
N ASN A 208 -3.29 16.43 2.46
CA ASN A 208 -3.85 15.90 3.70
C ASN A 208 -5.37 15.71 3.60
N PRO A 209 -5.95 14.63 4.17
CA PRO A 209 -7.40 14.50 4.33
C PRO A 209 -7.99 15.70 5.10
N GLU A 210 -9.12 16.20 4.63
CA GLU A 210 -9.80 17.38 5.17
C GLU A 210 -11.32 17.22 5.05
N GLY A 211 -12.05 17.55 6.11
CA GLY A 211 -13.50 17.45 6.12
C GLY A 211 -14.04 16.03 6.18
N GLU A 212 -15.29 15.86 5.76
CA GLU A 212 -16.03 14.59 5.83
C GLU A 212 -15.34 13.47 5.04
N TRP A 213 -15.27 12.30 5.65
CA TRP A 213 -14.70 11.08 5.10
C TRP A 213 -15.63 9.91 5.37
N LEU A 214 -15.70 9.00 4.40
CA LEU A 214 -16.44 7.76 4.47
C LEU A 214 -15.63 6.66 3.80
N SER A 215 -15.45 5.54 4.49
CA SER A 215 -14.98 4.27 3.91
C SER A 215 -15.98 3.16 4.22
N LYS A 216 -16.12 2.23 3.28
CA LYS A 216 -16.90 0.99 3.43
C LYS A 216 -16.01 -0.23 3.21
N ASN A 217 -16.33 -1.29 3.93
CA ASN A 217 -15.66 -2.58 3.80
C ASN A 217 -16.20 -3.39 2.60
N SER A 218 -15.62 -4.58 2.37
CA SER A 218 -16.04 -5.48 1.26
C SER A 218 -17.52 -5.87 1.29
N ASP A 219 -18.17 -5.85 2.46
CA ASP A 219 -19.58 -6.17 2.65
C ASP A 219 -20.50 -4.94 2.49
N ARG A 220 -19.97 -3.83 1.97
CA ARG A 220 -20.67 -2.54 1.78
C ARG A 220 -21.13 -1.88 3.08
N LYS A 221 -20.64 -2.35 4.23
CA LYS A 221 -20.90 -1.72 5.53
C LYS A 221 -19.91 -0.59 5.76
N ILE A 222 -20.35 0.44 6.49
CA ILE A 222 -19.46 1.52 6.92
C ILE A 222 -18.31 0.90 7.71
N GLU A 223 -17.10 1.17 7.28
CA GLU A 223 -15.89 0.83 8.01
C GLU A 223 -15.49 2.00 8.89
N ILE A 224 -15.45 3.21 8.33
CA ILE A 224 -15.23 4.45 9.05
C ILE A 224 -16.04 5.59 8.45
N GLN A 225 -16.50 6.49 9.30
CA GLN A 225 -17.13 7.74 8.91
C GLN A 225 -16.82 8.82 9.94
N GLY A 226 -16.43 10.02 9.49
CA GLY A 226 -16.16 11.15 10.36
C GLY A 226 -15.49 12.29 9.60
N SER A 227 -14.91 13.26 10.31
CA SER A 227 -14.20 14.38 9.67
C SER A 227 -12.72 14.37 9.98
N PHE A 228 -11.90 14.74 9.01
CA PHE A 228 -10.51 15.12 9.21
C PHE A 228 -10.36 16.64 9.33
N GLN A 229 -9.33 17.07 10.04
CA GLN A 229 -8.87 18.45 10.07
C GLN A 229 -7.34 18.42 10.07
N GLU A 230 -6.71 19.05 9.07
CA GLU A 230 -5.25 19.04 8.90
C GLU A 230 -4.65 17.61 8.91
N GLY A 231 -5.34 16.67 8.26
CA GLY A 231 -4.91 15.28 8.14
C GLY A 231 -5.12 14.40 9.37
N VAL A 232 -5.64 14.91 10.48
CA VAL A 232 -5.95 14.11 11.68
C VAL A 232 -7.45 14.00 11.93
N ARG A 233 -7.89 12.87 12.50
CA ARG A 233 -9.30 12.67 12.89
C ARG A 233 -9.74 13.77 13.85
N SER A 234 -10.91 14.35 13.60
CA SER A 234 -11.50 15.43 14.39
C SER A 234 -13.02 15.27 14.48
N GLY A 235 -13.60 15.67 15.61
CA GLY A 235 -15.04 15.62 15.82
C GLY A 235 -15.56 14.19 15.98
N GLU A 236 -16.82 13.98 15.63
CA GLU A 236 -17.51 12.70 15.81
C GLU A 236 -17.07 11.68 14.75
N TRP A 237 -16.81 10.46 15.18
CA TRP A 237 -16.41 9.33 14.34
C TRP A 237 -17.26 8.12 14.64
N LEU A 238 -17.58 7.37 13.60
CA LEU A 238 -18.15 6.04 13.62
C LEU A 238 -17.12 5.08 13.00
N GLU A 239 -16.78 4.00 13.70
CA GLU A 239 -15.77 3.04 13.31
C GLU A 239 -16.31 1.62 13.46
N GLN A 240 -16.17 0.77 12.46
CA GLN A 240 -16.47 -0.65 12.58
C GLN A 240 -15.53 -1.30 13.59
N VAL A 241 -16.03 -2.26 14.35
CA VAL A 241 -15.22 -3.07 15.26
C VAL A 241 -14.66 -4.27 14.51
N ASP A 242 -13.34 -4.30 14.30
CA ASP A 242 -12.65 -5.33 13.50
C ASP A 242 -13.03 -6.78 13.86
N ILE A 243 -13.20 -7.06 15.14
CA ILE A 243 -13.42 -8.42 15.67
C ILE A 243 -14.89 -8.85 15.53
N ILE A 244 -15.80 -7.89 15.50
CA ILE A 244 -17.24 -8.11 15.39
C ILE A 244 -17.78 -7.10 14.39
N PRO A 245 -17.69 -7.38 13.07
CA PRO A 245 -18.01 -6.43 12.00
C PRO A 245 -19.44 -5.89 12.04
N GLU A 246 -20.35 -6.52 12.79
CA GLU A 246 -21.71 -6.03 13.03
C GLU A 246 -21.78 -4.86 14.03
N TYR A 247 -20.71 -4.60 14.78
CA TYR A 247 -20.67 -3.57 15.82
C TYR A 247 -19.88 -2.35 15.38
N PHE A 248 -20.24 -1.20 15.95
CA PHE A 248 -19.62 0.08 15.67
C PHE A 248 -19.18 0.77 16.95
N ARG A 249 -18.05 1.46 16.92
CA ARG A 249 -17.61 2.42 17.92
C ARG A 249 -17.95 3.82 17.46
N LYS A 250 -18.61 4.58 18.33
CA LYS A 250 -18.98 5.97 18.08
C LYS A 250 -18.42 6.88 19.16
N GLY A 251 -17.75 7.97 18.80
CA GLY A 251 -17.27 8.95 19.78
C GLY A 251 -16.48 10.07 19.14
N ASN A 252 -15.81 10.90 19.95
CA ASN A 252 -15.13 12.08 19.46
C ASN A 252 -13.60 11.94 19.45
N TYR A 253 -12.99 12.48 18.40
CA TYR A 253 -11.56 12.74 18.31
C TYR A 253 -11.27 14.22 18.57
N THR A 254 -10.23 14.48 19.35
CA THR A 254 -9.64 15.81 19.53
C THR A 254 -8.15 15.71 19.18
N LYS A 255 -7.71 16.46 18.17
CA LYS A 255 -6.32 16.44 17.66
C LYS A 255 -5.81 15.02 17.35
N GLY A 256 -6.64 14.21 16.69
CA GLY A 256 -6.31 12.83 16.35
C GLY A 256 -6.33 11.83 17.51
N MET A 257 -6.67 12.24 18.73
CA MET A 257 -6.80 11.35 19.89
C MET A 257 -8.25 11.13 20.29
N LYS A 258 -8.64 9.90 20.61
CA LYS A 258 -9.95 9.62 21.21
C LYS A 258 -10.10 10.39 22.51
N GLU A 259 -11.22 11.08 22.68
CA GLU A 259 -11.49 11.92 23.84
C GLU A 259 -12.94 11.79 24.28
N GLY A 260 -13.17 11.83 25.59
CA GLY A 260 -14.52 11.81 26.17
C GLY A 260 -15.18 10.43 26.13
N GLU A 261 -16.51 10.42 26.10
CA GLU A 261 -17.29 9.20 26.08
C GLU A 261 -17.40 8.65 24.64
N TRP A 262 -17.22 7.34 24.52
CA TRP A 262 -17.29 6.52 23.33
C TRP A 262 -18.29 5.39 23.58
N PHE A 263 -19.00 4.96 22.55
CA PHE A 263 -20.03 3.93 22.66
C PHE A 263 -19.77 2.80 21.67
N VAL A 264 -19.86 1.56 22.12
CA VAL A 264 -19.97 0.40 21.23
C VAL A 264 -21.45 0.13 21.00
N LEU A 265 -21.84 0.08 19.74
CA LEU A 265 -23.21 -0.04 19.25
C LEU A 265 -23.36 -1.35 18.48
N ASP A 266 -24.54 -1.97 18.54
CA ASP A 266 -24.91 -3.04 17.62
C ASP A 266 -25.40 -2.48 16.26
N SER A 267 -25.80 -3.37 15.35
CA SER A 267 -26.33 -2.99 14.03
C SER A 267 -27.67 -2.24 14.07
N ASN A 268 -28.40 -2.27 15.19
CA ASN A 268 -29.65 -1.54 15.40
C ASN A 268 -29.42 -0.19 16.10
N GLY A 269 -28.18 0.12 16.50
CA GLY A 269 -27.81 1.32 17.24
C GLY A 269 -28.00 1.19 18.76
N GLU A 270 -28.21 -0.01 19.30
CA GLU A 270 -28.27 -0.25 20.74
C GLU A 270 -26.87 -0.15 21.36
N ILE A 271 -26.74 0.60 22.46
CA ILE A 271 -25.47 0.76 23.18
C ILE A 271 -25.18 -0.51 23.99
N LEU A 272 -24.12 -1.21 23.61
CA LEU A 272 -23.59 -2.40 24.30
C LEU A 272 -22.53 -2.04 25.36
N GLN A 273 -21.82 -0.93 25.15
CA GLN A 273 -20.72 -0.51 26.01
C GLN A 273 -20.50 1.00 25.93
N SER A 274 -20.14 1.61 27.07
CA SER A 274 -19.61 2.97 27.15
C SER A 274 -18.14 2.92 27.54
N GLU A 275 -17.30 3.66 26.85
CA GLU A 275 -15.86 3.76 27.04
C GLU A 275 -15.53 5.23 27.31
N LYS A 276 -14.61 5.51 28.24
CA LYS A 276 -14.13 6.88 28.48
C LYS A 276 -12.67 6.98 28.12
N TYR A 277 -12.34 7.94 27.26
CA TYR A 277 -11.00 8.23 26.82
C TYR A 277 -10.51 9.59 27.33
N GLN A 278 -9.21 9.66 27.65
CA GLN A 278 -8.50 10.90 27.97
C GLN A 278 -7.13 10.89 27.28
N ASN A 279 -6.90 11.85 26.39
CA ASN A 279 -5.69 11.96 25.58
C ASN A 279 -5.38 10.64 24.85
N GLY A 280 -6.40 10.01 24.26
CA GLY A 280 -6.29 8.73 23.56
C GLY A 280 -6.20 7.49 24.46
N ASN A 281 -6.10 7.64 25.77
CA ASN A 281 -6.01 6.52 26.70
C ASN A 281 -7.39 6.11 27.21
N LEU A 282 -7.71 4.82 27.15
CA LEU A 282 -8.92 4.27 27.75
C LEU A 282 -8.80 4.31 29.28
N VAL A 283 -9.62 5.13 29.94
CA VAL A 283 -9.59 5.33 31.41
C VAL A 283 -10.72 4.60 32.13
N SER A 284 -11.84 4.34 31.46
CA SER A 284 -12.98 3.63 32.03
C SER A 284 -13.75 2.88 30.95
N VAL A 285 -14.38 1.78 31.36
CA VAL A 285 -15.34 1.02 30.55
C VAL A 285 -16.56 0.77 31.42
N ILE A 286 -17.74 0.86 30.85
CA ILE A 286 -19.02 0.46 31.44
C ILE A 286 -19.69 -0.47 30.43
N GLU A 287 -19.76 -1.75 30.77
CA GLU A 287 -20.45 -2.76 29.96
C GLU A 287 -21.96 -2.67 30.23
N ILE A 288 -22.76 -2.46 29.19
CA ILE A 288 -24.22 -2.38 29.28
C ILE A 288 -24.77 -3.64 28.62
N ARG A 289 -24.88 -4.73 29.39
CA ARG A 289 -25.49 -5.96 28.87
C ARG A 289 -27.01 -5.87 28.88
N HIS A 290 -27.63 -5.97 27.71
CA HIS A 290 -28.94 -6.62 27.58
C HIS A 290 -28.74 -8.08 27.16
N ALA A 291 -29.59 -8.97 27.67
CA ALA A 291 -29.32 -10.39 27.70
C ALA A 291 -29.23 -11.08 26.32
N GLU A 292 -28.37 -12.10 26.28
CA GLU A 292 -28.31 -13.25 25.35
C GLU A 292 -27.43 -13.22 24.08
N LYS A 293 -26.78 -12.12 23.65
CA LYS A 293 -25.91 -12.19 22.44
C LYS A 293 -24.55 -11.49 22.51
N LEU A 294 -23.78 -11.76 23.57
CA LEU A 294 -22.31 -11.64 23.52
C LEU A 294 -21.71 -13.02 23.87
N LYS A 295 -21.50 -13.85 22.84
CA LYS A 295 -20.62 -15.01 22.99
C LYS A 295 -19.18 -14.49 23.03
N ARG A 296 -18.67 -14.41 24.26
CA ARG A 296 -17.32 -14.04 24.73
C ARG A 296 -17.13 -12.54 24.99
N PRO A 297 -17.10 -12.10 26.27
CA PRO A 297 -16.50 -10.83 26.61
C PRO A 297 -14.99 -10.94 26.34
N GLU A 298 -14.47 -10.17 25.39
CA GLU A 298 -13.04 -9.99 25.31
C GLU A 298 -12.55 -9.36 26.62
N ILE A 299 -11.61 -10.06 27.23
CA ILE A 299 -10.96 -9.65 28.45
C ILE A 299 -10.20 -8.37 28.10
N VAL A 300 -10.38 -7.31 28.89
CA VAL A 300 -9.56 -6.09 28.84
C VAL A 300 -8.14 -6.48 29.28
N ASN A 301 -7.39 -7.16 28.41
CA ASN A 301 -6.13 -7.83 28.75
C ASN A 301 -5.04 -6.82 29.13
N ASN A 302 -5.14 -5.56 28.69
CA ASN A 302 -4.10 -4.53 28.90
C ASN A 302 -4.58 -3.22 29.57
N GLY A 303 -5.85 -3.13 30.01
CA GLY A 303 -6.43 -1.88 30.53
C GLY A 303 -6.79 -1.90 32.02
N LYS A 304 -6.93 -0.70 32.60
CA LYS A 304 -7.57 -0.46 33.91
C LYS A 304 -8.97 0.09 33.65
N GLY A 305 -9.99 -0.39 34.36
CA GLY A 305 -11.36 0.06 34.11
C GLY A 305 -12.36 -0.38 35.18
N GLN A 306 -13.65 -0.17 34.91
CA GLN A 306 -14.75 -0.69 35.71
C GLN A 306 -15.44 -1.80 34.90
N ARG A 307 -16.00 -2.80 35.58
CA ARG A 307 -16.89 -3.79 34.97
C ARG A 307 -18.23 -3.70 35.67
N ILE A 308 -19.30 -3.74 34.90
CA ILE A 308 -20.69 -3.73 35.39
C ILE A 308 -21.40 -4.94 34.76
N TYR A 309 -22.02 -5.75 35.59
CA TYR A 309 -22.89 -6.84 35.18
C TYR A 309 -24.32 -6.37 35.30
N ILE A 310 -25.11 -6.48 34.23
CA ILE A 310 -26.52 -6.09 34.18
C ILE A 310 -27.33 -7.32 33.75
N ASN A 311 -28.52 -7.51 34.34
CA ASN A 311 -29.43 -8.59 33.94
C ASN A 311 -30.32 -8.19 32.75
N LYS A 312 -31.14 -9.12 32.27
CA LYS A 312 -32.03 -8.92 31.11
C LYS A 312 -33.03 -7.75 31.27
N ASP A 313 -33.35 -7.40 32.52
CA ASP A 313 -34.33 -6.40 32.90
C ASP A 313 -33.68 -5.04 33.23
N GLY A 314 -32.37 -4.88 32.98
CA GLY A 314 -31.63 -3.62 33.15
C GLY A 314 -31.08 -3.37 34.56
N PHE A 315 -31.21 -4.32 35.50
CA PHE A 315 -30.72 -4.16 36.87
C PHE A 315 -29.26 -4.60 37.02
N ILE A 316 -28.44 -3.75 37.65
CA ILE A 316 -27.04 -4.07 37.97
C ILE A 316 -27.01 -5.26 38.93
N GLN A 317 -26.24 -6.29 38.59
CA GLN A 317 -25.99 -7.48 39.41
C GLN A 317 -24.66 -7.38 40.17
N ALA A 318 -23.65 -6.78 39.54
CA ALA A 318 -22.37 -6.51 40.20
C ALA A 318 -21.62 -5.38 39.51
N LYS A 319 -20.79 -4.64 40.24
CA LYS A 319 -19.87 -3.67 39.64
C LYS A 319 -18.57 -3.55 40.44
N GLY A 320 -17.45 -3.30 39.76
CA GLY A 320 -16.18 -3.04 40.43
C GLY A 320 -15.01 -2.84 39.47
N LYS A 321 -13.83 -2.57 40.02
CA LYS A 321 -12.64 -2.26 39.20
C LYS A 321 -12.00 -3.51 38.63
N ILE A 322 -11.44 -3.38 37.42
CA ILE A 322 -10.64 -4.39 36.76
C ILE A 322 -9.28 -3.83 36.34
N THR A 323 -8.26 -4.67 36.32
CA THR A 323 -6.93 -4.36 35.77
C THR A 323 -6.42 -5.61 35.07
N LYS A 324 -6.03 -5.50 33.79
CA LYS A 324 -5.60 -6.64 32.96
C LYS A 324 -6.58 -7.83 33.03
N GLY A 325 -7.87 -7.51 32.95
CA GLY A 325 -8.95 -8.52 33.01
C GLY A 325 -9.31 -9.03 34.41
N GLN A 326 -8.48 -8.79 35.43
CA GLN A 326 -8.68 -9.31 36.78
C GLN A 326 -9.48 -8.34 37.65
N ARG A 327 -10.35 -8.88 38.52
CA ARG A 327 -11.09 -8.05 39.49
C ARG A 327 -10.12 -7.55 40.55
N VAL A 328 -10.14 -6.25 40.78
CA VAL A 328 -9.28 -5.60 41.77
C VAL A 328 -10.08 -4.59 42.58
N ARG A 329 -9.59 -4.27 43.78
CA ARG A 329 -10.19 -3.27 44.69
C ARG A 329 -11.65 -3.62 45.04
N LYS A 330 -12.42 -2.62 45.47
CA LYS A 330 -13.79 -2.79 45.97
C LYS A 330 -14.76 -3.18 44.85
N TRP A 331 -15.61 -4.15 45.15
CA TRP A 331 -16.68 -4.66 44.31
C TRP A 331 -18.00 -4.63 45.08
N PHE A 332 -19.09 -4.48 44.34
CA PHE A 332 -20.45 -4.42 44.86
C PHE A 332 -21.29 -5.46 44.12
N PHE A 333 -22.13 -6.18 44.86
CA PHE A 333 -23.08 -7.17 44.36
C PHE A 333 -24.46 -6.77 44.83
N TYR A 334 -25.47 -6.98 43.98
CA TYR A 334 -26.82 -6.49 44.19
C TYR A 334 -27.83 -7.63 44.11
N TYR A 335 -28.96 -7.46 44.79
CA TYR A 335 -30.06 -8.42 44.73
C TYR A 335 -30.70 -8.39 43.33
N PRO A 336 -31.16 -9.54 42.81
CA PRO A 336 -31.84 -9.60 41.52
C PRO A 336 -32.97 -8.57 41.43
N ASN A 337 -33.06 -7.90 40.29
CA ASN A 337 -34.12 -6.91 40.00
C ASN A 337 -34.23 -5.76 41.02
N SER A 338 -33.12 -5.37 41.66
CA SER A 338 -33.12 -4.28 42.64
C SER A 338 -31.80 -3.50 42.62
N ASN A 339 -31.78 -2.37 43.32
CA ASN A 339 -30.57 -1.61 43.61
C ASN A 339 -30.02 -1.90 45.03
N ASN A 340 -30.59 -2.89 45.74
CA ASN A 340 -30.19 -3.24 47.10
C ASN A 340 -28.93 -4.10 47.07
N LEU A 341 -27.98 -3.80 47.96
CA LEU A 341 -26.70 -4.52 48.02
C LEU A 341 -26.89 -5.90 48.66
N VAL A 342 -26.31 -6.92 48.04
CA VAL A 342 -26.11 -8.25 48.65
C VAL A 342 -24.81 -8.24 49.43
N SER A 343 -23.73 -7.75 48.80
CA SER A 343 -22.42 -7.73 49.44
C SER A 343 -21.48 -6.72 48.83
N THR A 344 -20.47 -6.33 49.60
CA THR A 344 -19.33 -5.57 49.10
C THR A 344 -18.05 -6.04 49.75
N GLY A 345 -16.97 -6.03 48.99
CA GLY A 345 -15.66 -6.38 49.50
C GLY A 345 -14.58 -6.16 48.46
N ARG A 346 -13.35 -6.48 48.82
CA ARG A 346 -12.19 -6.25 47.96
C ARG A 346 -11.81 -7.52 47.21
N PHE A 347 -11.45 -7.36 45.95
CA PHE A 347 -10.70 -8.35 45.18
C PHE A 347 -9.23 -7.93 45.04
N GLU A 348 -8.35 -8.92 45.01
CA GLU A 348 -6.98 -8.81 44.48
C GLU A 348 -6.77 -10.01 43.57
N ASP A 349 -6.33 -9.75 42.33
CA ASP A 349 -6.13 -10.74 41.29
C ASP A 349 -7.31 -11.71 41.10
N SER A 350 -8.53 -11.17 41.19
CA SER A 350 -9.81 -11.88 41.10
C SER A 350 -10.20 -12.78 42.28
N GLU A 351 -9.41 -12.80 43.35
CA GLU A 351 -9.70 -13.49 44.61
C GLU A 351 -10.23 -12.54 45.68
N LYS A 352 -11.20 -12.99 46.47
CA LYS A 352 -11.76 -12.19 47.58
C LYS A 352 -10.66 -11.99 48.62
N ARG A 353 -10.44 -10.74 49.04
CA ARG A 353 -9.46 -10.37 50.06
C ARG A 353 -10.07 -9.48 51.11
N GLY A 354 -9.60 -9.67 52.35
CA GLY A 354 -10.00 -8.90 53.50
C GLY A 354 -11.47 -9.08 53.83
N VAL A 355 -12.01 -8.07 54.49
CA VAL A 355 -13.38 -8.09 55.00
C VAL A 355 -14.40 -7.90 53.87
N TRP A 356 -15.42 -8.75 53.88
CA TRP A 356 -16.58 -8.69 53.01
C TRP A 356 -17.85 -8.53 53.85
N ASP A 357 -18.58 -7.47 53.55
CA ASP A 357 -19.84 -7.15 54.19
C ASP A 357 -20.99 -7.76 53.40
N PHE A 358 -21.96 -8.35 54.08
CA PHE A 358 -23.19 -8.89 53.51
C PHE A 358 -24.39 -8.21 54.14
N TYR A 359 -25.36 -7.84 53.30
CA TYR A 359 -26.51 -7.05 53.72
C TYR A 359 -27.79 -7.84 53.50
N SER A 360 -28.82 -7.59 54.33
CA SER A 360 -30.19 -8.02 54.07
C SER A 360 -30.75 -7.28 52.85
N PHE A 361 -31.91 -7.71 52.38
CA PHE A 361 -32.60 -7.02 51.29
C PHE A 361 -32.97 -5.58 51.67
N GLU A 362 -33.26 -5.33 52.95
CA GLU A 362 -33.57 -4.02 53.54
C GLU A 362 -32.32 -3.14 53.74
N GLY A 363 -31.12 -3.68 53.52
CA GLY A 363 -29.85 -2.96 53.60
C GLY A 363 -29.17 -3.01 54.98
N GLU A 364 -29.63 -3.86 55.89
CA GLU A 364 -29.00 -4.07 57.19
C GLU A 364 -27.77 -4.96 57.05
N LEU A 365 -26.65 -4.66 57.70
CA LEU A 365 -25.48 -5.54 57.72
C LEU A 365 -25.82 -6.82 58.49
N ILE A 366 -25.87 -7.96 57.81
CA ILE A 366 -26.26 -9.24 58.39
C ILE A 366 -25.07 -10.17 58.66
N ASP A 367 -23.97 -9.98 57.94
CA ASP A 367 -22.77 -10.81 58.12
C ASP A 367 -21.51 -10.09 57.64
N GLN A 368 -20.37 -10.52 58.19
CA GLN A 368 -19.06 -10.05 57.81
C GLN A 368 -18.05 -11.20 57.80
N ILE A 369 -17.50 -11.49 56.61
CA ILE A 369 -16.54 -12.60 56.42
C ILE A 369 -15.17 -12.04 56.06
N GLU A 370 -14.14 -12.45 56.78
CA GLU A 370 -12.75 -12.11 56.48
C GLU A 370 -12.10 -13.18 55.59
N TYR A 371 -11.71 -12.78 54.36
CA TYR A 371 -11.02 -13.65 53.40
C TYR A 371 -9.51 -13.40 53.44
N ARG A 372 -8.74 -14.38 53.92
CA ARG A 372 -7.27 -14.35 54.00
C ARG A 372 -6.64 -15.22 52.90
N PRO A 373 -5.39 -14.94 52.47
CA PRO A 373 -4.65 -15.86 51.61
C PRO A 373 -4.56 -17.25 52.23
N GLU A 374 -4.71 -18.30 51.43
CA GLU A 374 -4.23 -19.62 51.85
C GLU A 374 -2.72 -19.54 52.08
N TYR A 375 -2.31 -19.90 53.30
CA TYR A 375 -0.92 -20.03 53.68
C TYR A 375 -0.38 -21.33 53.08
N ILE A 376 0.52 -21.24 52.10
CA ILE A 376 1.29 -22.38 51.62
C ILE A 376 2.58 -22.42 52.44
N PRO A 377 2.79 -23.40 53.35
CA PRO A 377 4.06 -23.53 54.05
C PRO A 377 5.16 -23.92 53.05
N SER A 378 6.27 -23.21 53.05
CA SER A 378 7.49 -23.62 52.36
C SER A 378 8.20 -24.66 53.23
N ASP A 379 8.13 -25.94 52.87
CA ASP A 379 8.87 -26.99 53.58
C ASP A 379 10.39 -26.87 53.36
N GLU A 380 11.10 -27.16 54.46
CA GLU A 380 12.52 -26.99 54.69
C GLU A 380 13.40 -27.95 53.87
N SER A 381 14.62 -27.50 53.64
CA SER A 381 15.74 -28.25 53.09
C SER A 381 16.11 -29.47 53.96
N THR A 382 16.22 -30.65 53.34
CA THR A 382 17.12 -31.71 53.82
C THR A 382 18.00 -32.22 52.69
N THR A 383 19.30 -32.24 52.98
CA THR A 383 20.44 -32.62 52.14
C THR A 383 20.51 -34.13 51.82
N ILE A 384 21.16 -34.42 50.68
CA ILE A 384 21.41 -35.69 49.95
C ILE A 384 22.31 -36.68 50.74
N PRO A 385 22.38 -38.00 50.38
CA PRO A 385 23.52 -38.43 49.54
C PRO A 385 23.27 -39.56 48.50
N SER A 386 23.81 -39.32 47.29
CA SER A 386 24.56 -40.18 46.34
C SER A 386 24.16 -41.63 45.94
N GLN A 387 24.15 -41.81 44.60
CA GLN A 387 24.74 -42.87 43.74
C GLN A 387 23.84 -43.80 42.91
N SER A 388 24.06 -43.69 41.59
CA SER A 388 24.01 -44.71 40.51
C SER A 388 22.61 -45.27 40.17
N ASN A 389 22.20 -45.49 38.91
CA ASN A 389 22.97 -45.97 37.77
C ASN A 389 22.12 -45.89 36.46
N PHE A 390 22.81 -45.79 35.31
CA PHE A 390 22.41 -46.15 33.93
C PHE A 390 21.48 -45.27 33.06
N ASN A 391 22.13 -44.64 32.07
CA ASN A 391 21.69 -44.22 30.72
C ASN A 391 21.67 -45.47 29.79
N PRO A 392 20.98 -45.56 28.62
CA PRO A 392 21.48 -44.89 27.39
C PRO A 392 20.48 -44.61 26.21
N TYR A 393 20.99 -43.81 25.26
CA TYR A 393 20.64 -43.64 23.83
C TYR A 393 19.71 -42.44 23.48
N LYS A 394 20.29 -41.31 23.03
CA LYS A 394 20.76 -40.94 21.65
C LYS A 394 19.58 -40.41 20.81
N THR A 395 19.64 -39.30 20.05
CA THR A 395 20.75 -38.55 19.43
C THR A 395 20.25 -37.19 18.91
N ASN A 396 21.12 -36.18 19.04
CA ASN A 396 21.24 -34.93 18.24
C ASN A 396 21.55 -35.29 16.74
N PRO A 397 21.59 -34.41 15.71
CA PRO A 397 22.21 -33.07 15.75
C PRO A 397 21.70 -31.95 14.79
N ASN A 398 22.25 -30.77 15.07
CA ASN A 398 22.28 -29.52 14.30
C ASN A 398 22.84 -29.62 12.86
N ASP A 399 22.52 -28.61 12.05
CA ASP A 399 23.50 -27.84 11.24
C ASP A 399 22.96 -26.39 11.13
N SER A 400 23.63 -25.36 11.66
CA SER A 400 24.78 -24.60 11.10
C SER A 400 24.41 -23.96 9.72
N ALA A 401 24.74 -22.72 9.36
CA ALA A 401 25.83 -21.83 9.72
C ALA A 401 25.56 -20.39 9.23
N LEU A 402 26.34 -19.43 9.75
CA LEU A 402 26.49 -18.07 9.26
C LEU A 402 27.00 -18.01 7.80
N GLY A 403 26.48 -17.06 7.03
CA GLY A 403 27.03 -16.63 5.73
C GLY A 403 26.80 -15.13 5.51
N SER A 404 27.90 -14.38 5.46
CA SER A 404 28.02 -12.93 5.27
C SER A 404 27.97 -12.51 3.79
N ALA A 405 27.40 -11.33 3.44
CA ALA A 405 28.05 -10.24 2.67
C ALA A 405 27.09 -9.18 2.06
N GLN A 406 27.34 -7.91 2.45
CA GLN A 406 27.42 -6.65 1.68
C GLN A 406 26.49 -6.25 0.49
N LYS A 407 26.14 -4.94 0.53
CA LYS A 407 25.90 -3.93 -0.55
C LYS A 407 24.46 -3.63 -1.04
N GLU A 408 23.85 -2.65 -0.37
CA GLU A 408 23.50 -1.29 -0.82
C GLU A 408 23.31 -0.93 -2.32
N PHE A 409 22.20 -0.19 -2.55
CA PHE A 409 21.81 0.77 -3.60
C PHE A 409 21.27 0.28 -4.96
N HIS A 410 19.93 0.29 -5.08
CA HIS A 410 19.19 0.76 -6.26
C HIS A 410 17.85 1.40 -5.82
N PRO A 411 17.48 2.60 -6.29
CA PRO A 411 16.22 3.26 -5.94
C PRO A 411 15.10 2.80 -6.89
N LEU A 412 13.84 2.97 -6.44
CA LEU A 412 12.57 2.72 -7.17
C LEU A 412 11.99 1.31 -7.01
N ASN A 413 11.30 1.09 -5.88
CA ASN A 413 10.16 0.18 -5.82
C ASN A 413 9.25 0.58 -4.65
N PHE A 414 8.27 1.45 -4.93
CA PHE A 414 7.10 1.58 -4.07
C PHE A 414 6.12 0.46 -4.42
N LYS A 415 6.30 -0.70 -3.78
CA LYS A 415 5.23 -1.67 -3.53
C LYS A 415 5.00 -1.73 -2.03
N ASN A 416 4.02 -0.97 -1.54
CA ASN A 416 3.30 -1.32 -0.31
C ASN A 416 1.90 -1.76 -0.77
N ARG A 417 1.62 -3.06 -0.70
CA ARG A 417 0.80 -3.65 0.36
C ARG A 417 -0.55 -2.94 0.49
N VAL A 418 -1.48 -3.37 -0.35
CA VAL A 418 -2.89 -3.38 0.00
C VAL A 418 -3.23 -4.86 0.16
N HIS A 419 -3.54 -5.25 1.39
CA HIS A 419 -4.17 -6.54 1.70
C HIS A 419 -5.65 -6.46 1.39
#